data_AF-A0A6L6CVJ6-F1
#
_entry.id   AF-A0A6L6CVJ6-F1
#
_cell.length_a   1.000
_cell.length_b   1.000
_cell.length_c   1.000
_cell.angle_alpha   90.00
_cell.angle_beta   90.00
_cell.angle_gamma   90.00
#
_symmetry.space_group_name_H-M   'P 1'
#
loop_
_entity.id
_entity.type
_entity.pdbx_description
1 polymer ?
#
loop_
_entity_poly.entity_id
_entity_poly.type
_entity_poly.pdbx_seq_one_letter_code
_entity_poly.pdbx_strand_id
1 'polypeptide(L)'
;IAEVPFVDVVNTMSDPTLPLTITEWEEWGDPREEPFASYILSYSPYDNTTNVSYPALYVTAGLNDPRVSYHEPAKWVARLRHESPDTHVVFKCEMGAGHGGPSGRYEQWRDEARTLSFAIFSVS
;
A
#
# COMPACT_ATOMS: atom_id res chain seq x y z
N ILE A 1 1.74 1.92 10.66
CA ILE A 1 2.08 0.66 9.95
C ILE A 1 1.08 0.50 8.82
N ALA A 2 1.53 0.15 7.61
CA ALA A 2 0.66 -0.11 6.45
C ALA A 2 1.05 -1.46 5.83
N GLU A 3 0.20 -2.48 6.00
CA GLU A 3 0.50 -3.84 5.55
C GLU A 3 -0.24 -4.13 4.25
N VAL A 4 0.49 -4.56 3.21
CA VAL A 4 -0.03 -4.80 1.84
C VAL A 4 -1.10 -3.77 1.40
N PRO A 5 -0.81 -2.44 1.50
CA PRO A 5 -1.85 -1.44 1.46
C PRO A 5 -2.31 -1.13 0.02
N PHE A 6 -3.63 -1.12 -0.18
CA PHE A 6 -4.28 -0.62 -1.40
C PHE A 6 -4.21 0.91 -1.42
N VAL A 7 -3.38 1.47 -2.30
CA VAL A 7 -3.00 2.90 -2.26
C VAL A 7 -3.02 3.59 -3.61
N ASP A 8 -3.03 2.83 -4.70
CA ASP A 8 -3.01 3.35 -6.07
C ASP A 8 -4.41 3.31 -6.70
N VAL A 9 -5.41 3.79 -5.95
CA VAL A 9 -6.83 3.48 -6.15
C VAL A 9 -7.31 3.90 -7.55
N VAL A 10 -6.98 5.11 -8.00
CA VAL A 10 -7.41 5.60 -9.32
C VAL A 10 -6.86 4.70 -10.43
N ASN A 11 -5.56 4.36 -10.40
CA ASN A 11 -4.93 3.57 -11.45
C ASN A 11 -5.42 2.11 -11.42
N THR A 12 -5.43 1.48 -10.25
CA THR A 12 -5.87 0.08 -10.10
C THR A 12 -7.33 -0.09 -10.48
N MET A 13 -8.22 0.79 -10.01
CA MET A 13 -9.65 0.70 -10.30
C MET A 13 -10.01 1.06 -11.75
N SER A 14 -9.09 1.70 -12.49
CA SER A 14 -9.25 2.00 -13.92
C SER A 14 -8.85 0.82 -14.83
N ASP A 15 -8.11 -0.17 -14.32
CA ASP A 15 -7.59 -1.30 -15.10
C ASP A 15 -8.42 -2.58 -14.86
N PRO A 16 -9.34 -2.94 -15.77
CA PRO A 16 -10.18 -4.13 -15.61
C PRO A 16 -9.42 -5.44 -15.83
N THR A 17 -8.13 -5.41 -16.21
CA THR A 17 -7.32 -6.62 -16.38
C THR A 17 -6.75 -7.15 -15.07
N LEU A 18 -6.82 -6.36 -13.99
CA LEU A 18 -6.39 -6.76 -12.66
C LEU A 18 -7.46 -7.63 -11.97
N PRO A 19 -7.07 -8.64 -11.14
CA PRO A 19 -7.97 -9.71 -10.71
C PRO A 19 -9.20 -9.27 -9.91
N LEU A 20 -9.12 -8.17 -9.16
CA LEU A 20 -10.19 -7.73 -8.26
C LEU A 20 -10.95 -6.50 -8.76
N THR A 21 -10.40 -5.74 -9.72
CA THR A 21 -10.92 -4.42 -10.12
C THR A 21 -12.40 -4.43 -10.51
N ILE A 22 -12.82 -5.36 -11.38
CA ILE A 22 -14.22 -5.42 -11.85
C ILE A 22 -15.17 -5.72 -10.69
N THR A 23 -14.77 -6.61 -9.78
CA THR A 23 -15.58 -6.97 -8.61
C THR A 23 -15.66 -5.81 -7.61
N GLU A 24 -14.57 -5.07 -7.43
CA GLU A 24 -14.49 -3.98 -6.46
C GLU A 24 -15.14 -2.67 -6.94
N TRP A 25 -15.60 -2.57 -8.19
CA TRP A 25 -16.43 -1.43 -8.61
C TRP A 25 -17.74 -1.34 -7.81
N GLU A 26 -18.28 -2.46 -7.32
CA GLU A 26 -19.46 -2.44 -6.45
C GLU A 26 -19.17 -1.83 -5.07
N GLU A 27 -17.90 -1.81 -4.64
CA GLU A 27 -17.46 -1.24 -3.37
C GLU A 27 -17.03 0.23 -3.52
N TRP A 28 -16.10 0.51 -4.45
CA TRP A 28 -15.47 1.83 -4.58
C TRP A 28 -16.07 2.70 -5.68
N GLY A 29 -16.68 2.08 -6.69
CA GLY A 29 -17.08 2.72 -7.96
C GLY A 29 -16.06 2.55 -9.08
N ASP A 30 -16.49 2.86 -10.30
CA ASP A 30 -15.65 2.82 -11.51
C ASP A 30 -15.08 4.23 -11.80
N PRO A 31 -13.77 4.49 -11.56
CA PRO A 31 -13.16 5.81 -11.74
C PRO A 31 -13.09 6.26 -13.20
N ARG A 32 -13.52 5.44 -14.16
CA ARG A 32 -13.66 5.84 -15.58
C ARG A 32 -14.93 6.66 -15.82
N GLU A 33 -15.82 6.73 -14.83
CA GLU A 33 -17.10 7.43 -14.89
C GLU A 33 -17.25 8.42 -13.72
N GLU A 34 -17.96 9.53 -13.94
CA GLU A 34 -18.36 10.44 -12.86
C GLU A 34 -19.66 9.95 -12.19
N PRO A 35 -19.84 10.16 -10.87
CA PRO A 35 -19.03 10.98 -9.97
C PRO A 35 -17.80 10.25 -9.37
N PHE A 36 -17.59 8.97 -9.71
CA PHE A 36 -16.57 8.14 -9.06
C PHE A 36 -15.15 8.60 -9.39
N ALA A 37 -14.90 9.07 -10.61
CA ALA A 37 -13.59 9.62 -11.01
C ALA A 37 -13.12 10.72 -10.05
N SER A 38 -13.92 11.78 -9.89
CA SER A 38 -13.60 12.88 -8.99
C SER A 38 -13.61 12.46 -7.52
N TYR A 39 -14.53 11.56 -7.14
CA TYR A 39 -14.66 11.12 -5.75
C TYR A 39 -13.48 10.26 -5.30
N ILE A 40 -13.08 9.25 -6.08
CA ILE A 40 -11.94 8.38 -5.81
C ILE A 40 -10.64 9.18 -5.80
N LEU A 41 -10.46 10.08 -6.77
CA LEU A 41 -9.28 10.95 -6.82
C LEU A 41 -9.13 11.80 -5.55
N SER A 42 -10.25 12.22 -4.93
CA SER A 42 -10.22 13.08 -3.74
C SER A 42 -9.59 12.41 -2.52
N TYR A 43 -9.52 11.07 -2.48
CA TYR A 43 -8.98 10.33 -1.33
C TYR A 43 -7.85 9.34 -1.67
N SER A 44 -7.60 9.04 -2.95
CA SER A 44 -6.56 8.08 -3.36
C SER A 44 -5.19 8.43 -2.75
N PRO A 45 -4.58 7.55 -1.91
CA PRO A 45 -3.36 7.88 -1.16
C PRO A 45 -2.17 8.20 -2.05
N TYR A 46 -1.96 7.43 -3.13
CA TYR A 46 -0.89 7.69 -4.09
C TYR A 46 -1.05 9.06 -4.73
N ASP A 47 -2.26 9.41 -5.19
CA ASP A 47 -2.52 10.65 -5.91
C ASP A 47 -2.41 11.89 -5.01
N ASN A 48 -2.76 11.76 -3.73
CA ASN A 48 -2.75 12.84 -2.73
C ASN A 48 -1.47 12.88 -1.87
N THR A 49 -0.42 12.17 -2.27
CA THR A 49 0.90 12.30 -1.62
C THR A 49 1.55 13.62 -2.02
N THR A 50 1.89 14.44 -1.02
CA THR A 50 2.37 15.84 -1.16
C THR A 50 3.52 16.12 -0.19
N ASN A 51 4.17 17.28 -0.33
CA ASN A 51 5.23 17.71 0.57
C ASN A 51 4.69 18.19 1.93
N VAL A 52 4.42 17.24 2.82
CA VAL A 52 4.06 17.46 4.22
C VAL A 52 4.86 16.50 5.12
N SER A 53 4.94 16.79 6.42
CA SER A 53 5.52 15.85 7.38
C SER A 53 4.57 14.68 7.61
N TYR A 54 4.95 13.48 7.17
CA TYR A 54 4.24 12.25 7.50
C TYR A 54 4.78 11.64 8.80
N PRO A 55 4.00 10.80 9.50
CA PRO A 55 4.56 9.96 10.56
C PRO A 55 5.61 9.00 10.01
N ALA A 56 6.40 8.37 10.89
CA ALA A 56 7.25 7.26 10.49
C ALA A 56 6.39 6.12 9.92
N LEU A 57 6.74 5.62 8.73
CA LEU A 57 5.96 4.63 7.99
C LEU A 57 6.77 3.35 7.80
N TYR A 58 6.14 2.23 8.16
CA TYR A 58 6.55 0.89 7.77
C TYR A 58 5.51 0.34 6.81
N VAL A 59 5.93 0.13 5.57
CA VAL A 59 5.08 -0.31 4.46
C VAL A 59 5.51 -1.69 4.00
N THR A 60 4.60 -2.65 3.99
CA THR A 60 4.89 -4.01 3.50
C THR A 60 4.21 -4.30 2.17
N ALA A 61 4.75 -5.26 1.44
CA ALA A 61 4.17 -5.80 0.20
C ALA A 61 4.53 -7.28 0.08
N GLY A 62 3.77 -8.05 -0.70
CA GLY A 62 4.16 -9.38 -1.16
C GLY A 62 4.35 -9.38 -2.66
N LEU A 63 5.48 -9.88 -3.17
CA LEU A 63 5.75 -9.91 -4.62
C LEU A 63 4.67 -10.70 -5.39
N ASN A 64 4.17 -11.77 -4.77
CA ASN A 64 3.15 -12.65 -5.35
C ASN A 64 1.77 -12.40 -4.74
N ASP A 65 1.49 -11.20 -4.21
CA ASP A 65 0.19 -10.85 -3.65
C ASP A 65 -0.85 -10.74 -4.78
N PRO A 66 -1.88 -11.62 -4.80
CA PRO A 66 -2.90 -11.60 -5.84
C PRO A 66 -4.03 -10.60 -5.58
N ARG A 67 -4.04 -9.91 -4.43
CA ARG A 67 -5.09 -8.98 -4.00
C ARG A 67 -4.66 -7.54 -4.15
N VAL A 68 -3.47 -7.21 -3.64
CA VAL A 68 -2.87 -5.88 -3.79
C VAL A 68 -1.55 -6.04 -4.50
N SER A 69 -1.45 -5.50 -5.71
CA SER A 69 -0.24 -5.69 -6.51
C SER A 69 0.94 -4.97 -5.84
N TYR A 70 2.09 -5.65 -5.72
CA TYR A 70 3.26 -5.12 -5.01
C TYR A 70 3.73 -3.74 -5.49
N HIS A 71 3.42 -3.38 -6.74
CA HIS A 71 3.79 -2.10 -7.33
C HIS A 71 3.05 -0.92 -6.67
N GLU A 72 1.86 -1.13 -6.11
CA GLU A 72 1.11 -0.05 -5.44
C GLU A 72 1.88 0.52 -4.23
N PRO A 73 2.21 -0.28 -3.19
CA PRO A 73 3.02 0.22 -2.08
C PRO A 73 4.43 0.64 -2.51
N ALA A 74 5.02 -0.02 -3.53
CA ALA A 74 6.33 0.38 -4.04
C ALA A 74 6.33 1.78 -4.67
N LYS A 75 5.34 2.08 -5.53
CA LYS A 75 5.13 3.41 -6.13
C LYS A 75 4.85 4.45 -5.05
N TRP A 76 3.99 4.12 -4.09
CA TRP A 76 3.64 5.04 -3.00
C TRP A 76 4.84 5.38 -2.11
N VAL A 77 5.65 4.40 -1.72
CA VAL A 77 6.90 4.66 -0.98
C VAL A 77 7.87 5.51 -1.78
N ALA A 78 8.03 5.24 -3.09
CA ALA A 78 8.89 6.04 -3.94
C ALA A 78 8.42 7.50 -3.99
N ARG A 79 7.10 7.74 -4.11
CA ARG A 79 6.51 9.08 -4.09
C ARG A 79 6.66 9.76 -2.72
N LEU A 80 6.41 9.06 -1.61
CA LEU A 80 6.62 9.59 -0.26
C LEU A 80 8.05 10.08 -0.04
N ARG A 81 9.04 9.29 -0.45
CA ARG A 81 10.47 9.65 -0.33
C ARG A 81 10.85 10.83 -1.23
N HIS A 82 10.15 11.01 -2.35
CA HIS A 82 10.39 12.12 -3.26
C HIS A 82 9.76 13.42 -2.74
N GLU A 83 8.48 13.36 -2.37
CA GLU A 83 7.69 14.52 -1.94
C GLU A 83 8.04 14.97 -0.52
N SER A 84 8.39 14.03 0.36
CA SER A 84 8.70 14.28 1.77
C SER A 84 9.98 13.55 2.19
N PRO A 85 11.16 14.02 1.74
CA PRO A 85 12.44 13.31 1.91
C PRO A 85 12.87 13.13 3.37
N ASP A 86 12.39 13.98 4.27
CA ASP A 86 12.67 13.88 5.72
C ASP A 86 11.77 12.86 6.43
N THR A 87 10.71 12.36 5.79
CA THR A 87 9.86 11.31 6.36
C THR A 87 10.63 10.00 6.45
N HIS A 88 10.64 9.39 7.65
CA HIS A 88 11.21 8.06 7.84
C HIS A 88 10.28 6.98 7.26
N VAL A 89 10.60 6.50 6.04
CA VAL A 89 9.82 5.47 5.34
C VAL A 89 10.65 4.20 5.09
N VAL A 90 10.24 3.11 5.73
CA VAL A 90 10.77 1.76 5.51
C VAL A 90 9.82 0.98 4.61
N PHE A 91 10.38 0.33 3.59
CA PHE A 91 9.64 -0.56 2.70
C PHE A 91 10.21 -1.97 2.76
N LYS A 92 9.32 -2.95 2.95
CA LYS A 92 9.66 -4.37 2.96
C LYS A 92 8.75 -5.13 2.00
N CYS A 93 9.31 -5.55 0.88
CA CYS A 93 8.65 -6.48 -0.02
C CYS A 93 9.08 -7.92 0.32
N GLU A 94 8.11 -8.78 0.61
CA GLU A 94 8.33 -10.21 0.75
C GLU A 94 8.42 -10.86 -0.62
N MET A 95 9.63 -11.28 -0.99
CA MET A 95 9.92 -11.79 -2.34
C MET A 95 9.35 -13.19 -2.59
N GLY A 96 9.02 -13.95 -1.53
CA GLY A 96 8.48 -15.30 -1.61
C GLY A 96 7.02 -15.44 -1.18
N ALA A 97 6.38 -14.35 -0.77
CA ALA A 97 5.03 -14.37 -0.20
C ALA A 97 4.01 -13.63 -1.07
N GLY A 98 2.73 -13.92 -0.81
CA GLY A 98 1.59 -13.14 -1.29
C GLY A 98 0.95 -12.34 -0.14
N HIS A 99 -0.37 -12.16 -0.21
CA HIS A 99 -1.12 -11.27 0.70
C HIS A 99 -0.96 -11.56 2.19
N GLY A 100 -0.89 -12.84 2.57
CA GLY A 100 -0.81 -13.27 3.97
C GLY A 100 0.60 -13.20 4.57
N GLY A 101 1.58 -12.62 3.86
CA GLY A 101 2.97 -12.65 4.29
C GLY A 101 3.59 -14.06 4.23
N PRO A 102 4.77 -14.25 4.85
CA PRO A 102 5.52 -15.50 4.73
C PRO A 102 4.76 -16.69 5.36
N SER A 103 4.77 -17.83 4.66
CA SER A 103 4.16 -19.07 5.16
C SER A 103 5.06 -19.74 6.20
N GLY A 104 4.52 -19.99 7.40
CA GLY A 104 5.21 -20.75 8.43
C GLY A 104 5.17 -20.05 9.78
N ARG A 105 4.84 -20.79 10.84
CA ARG A 105 4.62 -20.26 12.19
C ARG A 105 5.74 -19.34 12.68
N TYR A 106 7.00 -19.75 12.49
CA TYR A 106 8.14 -18.96 12.96
C TYR A 106 8.42 -17.72 12.10
N GLU A 107 8.15 -17.78 10.80
CA GLU A 107 8.31 -16.60 9.93
C GLU A 107 7.24 -15.56 10.22
N GLN A 108 6.00 -15.97 10.48
CA GLN A 108 4.94 -15.07 10.93
C GLN A 108 5.32 -14.35 12.22
N TRP A 109 5.90 -15.05 13.21
CA TRP A 109 6.38 -14.43 14.43
C TRP A 109 7.56 -13.46 14.21
N ARG A 110 8.47 -13.79 13.29
CA ARG A 110 9.56 -12.89 12.91
C ARG A 110 9.02 -11.64 12.23
N ASP A 111 7.98 -11.79 11.42
CA ASP A 111 7.36 -10.66 10.74
C ASP A 111 6.65 -9.73 11.71
N GLU A 112 5.82 -10.29 12.59
CA GLU A 112 5.17 -9.56 13.69
C GLU A 112 6.20 -8.84 14.57
N ALA A 113 7.31 -9.53 14.92
CA ALA A 113 8.37 -8.92 15.71
C ALA A 113 8.99 -7.70 15.01
N ARG A 114 9.12 -7.70 13.67
CA ARG A 114 9.61 -6.53 12.92
C ARG A 114 8.61 -5.39 12.95
N THR A 115 7.32 -5.67 12.71
CA THR A 115 6.25 -4.68 12.79
C THR A 115 6.20 -4.01 14.16
N LEU A 116 6.21 -4.80 15.24
CA LEU A 116 6.22 -4.28 16.61
C LEU A 116 7.51 -3.53 16.94
N SER A 117 8.67 -4.02 16.51
CA SER A 117 9.94 -3.32 16.73
C SER A 117 9.95 -1.94 16.08
N PHE A 118 9.44 -1.81 14.86
CA PHE A 118 9.30 -0.52 14.19
C PHE A 118 8.33 0.40 14.93
N ALA A 119 7.18 -0.15 15.36
CA ALA A 119 6.17 0.63 16.07
C ALA A 119 6.72 1.21 17.38
N ILE A 120 7.42 0.40 18.18
CA ILE A 120 8.07 0.84 19.43
C ILE A 120 9.16 1.88 19.14
N PHE A 121 10.01 1.64 18.14
CA PHE A 121 11.07 2.57 17.74
C PHE A 121 10.52 3.93 17.32
N SER A 122 9.39 3.96 16.63
CA SER A 122 8.82 5.19 16.07
C SER A 122 8.16 6.12 17.08
N VAL A 123 7.92 5.65 18.31
CA VAL A 123 7.29 6.42 19.39
C VAL A 123 8.22 6.66 20.58
N SER A 124 9.45 6.12 20.53
CA SER A 124 10.49 6.27 21.54
C SER A 124 11.35 7.50 21.25
#